data_AF-A0AAV6TM57-F1
#
_entry.id   AF-A0AAV6TM57-F1
#
_cell.length_a   1.000
_cell.length_b   1.000
_cell.length_c   1.000
_cell.angle_alpha   90.00
_cell.angle_beta   90.00
_cell.angle_gamma   90.00
#
_symmetry.space_group_name_H-M   'P 1'
#
loop_
_entity.id
_entity.type
_entity.pdbx_description
1 polymer ?
#
loop_
_entity_poly.entity_id
_entity_poly.type
_entity_poly.pdbx_seq_one_letter_code
_entity_poly.pdbx_strand_id
1 'polypeptide(L)'
;MTEKIQRRKLKDFREKKSNVLVATQVLEEGMDIRQCNLVIRFDMPGDFRSYVQSKGRARAEDSLYVMLVEEGEQHTTFFKDLVDFKTIEKMLLAKCHGRSKPEEDDIAVHMSDTEIAPYMPKGPNGPRITMNAAIFH
;
A
#
# COMPACT_ATOMS: atom_id res chain seq x y z
N MET A 1 -13.74 -19.27 -7.42
CA MET A 1 -12.42 -19.93 -7.49
C MET A 1 -11.98 -20.24 -6.08
N THR A 2 -11.61 -21.48 -5.75
CA THR A 2 -11.18 -21.86 -4.38
C THR A 2 -9.73 -21.40 -4.11
N GLU A 3 -9.42 -21.05 -2.85
CA GLU A 3 -8.10 -20.55 -2.42
C GLU A 3 -6.94 -21.47 -2.87
N LYS A 4 -7.15 -22.79 -2.80
CA LYS A 4 -6.18 -23.80 -3.24
C LYS A 4 -5.82 -23.66 -4.72
N ILE A 5 -6.80 -23.32 -5.57
CA ILE A 5 -6.58 -23.13 -7.01
C ILE A 5 -5.82 -21.84 -7.25
N GLN A 6 -6.15 -20.75 -6.54
CA GLN A 6 -5.46 -19.47 -6.64
C GLN A 6 -3.98 -19.60 -6.25
N ARG A 7 -3.67 -20.24 -5.12
CA ARG A 7 -2.29 -20.52 -4.70
C ARG A 7 -1.52 -21.33 -5.74
N ARG A 8 -2.17 -22.34 -6.35
CA ARG A 8 -1.54 -23.15 -7.42
C ARG A 8 -1.22 -22.31 -8.65
N LYS A 9 -2.15 -21.48 -9.13
CA LYS A 9 -1.93 -20.61 -10.30
C LYS A 9 -0.82 -19.58 -10.07
N LEU A 10 -0.74 -19.02 -8.86
CA LEU A 10 0.35 -18.13 -8.49
C LEU A 10 1.68 -18.86 -8.38
N LYS A 11 1.69 -20.09 -7.88
CA LYS A 11 2.89 -20.93 -7.89
C LYS A 11 3.36 -21.20 -9.31
N ASP A 12 2.46 -21.57 -10.22
CA ASP A 12 2.79 -21.82 -11.62
C ASP A 12 3.36 -20.57 -12.31
N PHE A 13 2.82 -19.38 -12.01
CA PHE A 13 3.36 -18.11 -12.49
C PHE A 13 4.76 -17.80 -11.93
N ARG A 14 4.99 -18.06 -10.64
CA ARG A 14 6.32 -17.93 -10.00
C ARG A 14 7.34 -18.94 -10.52
N GLU A 15 6.91 -20.12 -10.94
CA GLU A 15 7.77 -21.14 -11.53
C GLU A 15 7.95 -20.96 -13.05
N LYS A 16 7.45 -19.85 -13.64
CA LYS A 16 7.46 -19.59 -15.09
C LYS A 16 6.72 -20.65 -15.93
N LYS A 17 5.88 -21.48 -15.30
CA LYS A 17 4.96 -22.40 -16.00
C LYS A 17 3.80 -21.66 -16.67
N SER A 18 3.50 -20.45 -16.19
CA SER A 18 2.59 -19.50 -16.82
C SER A 18 3.28 -18.15 -16.91
N ASN A 19 3.29 -17.53 -18.10
CA ASN A 19 3.97 -16.25 -18.34
C ASN A 19 3.02 -15.04 -18.27
N VAL A 20 1.71 -15.28 -18.29
CA VAL A 20 0.67 -14.24 -18.22
C VAL A 20 -0.27 -14.59 -17.08
N LEU A 21 -0.59 -13.58 -16.27
CA LEU A 21 -1.56 -13.67 -15.19
C LEU A 21 -2.67 -12.64 -15.44
N VAL A 22 -3.92 -13.11 -15.49
CA VAL A 22 -5.11 -12.24 -15.58
C VAL A 22 -5.80 -12.27 -14.21
N ALA A 23 -6.04 -11.09 -13.65
CA ALA A 23 -6.43 -10.91 -12.27
C ALA A 23 -7.40 -9.73 -12.11
N THR A 24 -8.30 -9.82 -11.14
CA THR A 24 -9.13 -8.69 -10.67
C THR A 24 -8.53 -8.08 -9.40
N GLN A 25 -9.06 -6.93 -8.97
CA GLN A 25 -8.57 -6.17 -7.80
C GLN A 25 -8.46 -6.99 -6.50
N VAL A 26 -9.21 -8.09 -6.38
CA VAL A 26 -9.14 -9.05 -5.25
C VAL A 26 -7.74 -9.66 -5.06
N LEU A 27 -6.90 -9.62 -6.09
CA LEU A 27 -5.54 -10.18 -6.07
C LEU A 27 -4.45 -9.14 -5.72
N GLU A 28 -4.82 -7.88 -5.46
CA GLU A 28 -3.84 -6.80 -5.26
C GLU A 28 -3.24 -6.79 -3.84
N GLU A 29 -4.00 -7.22 -2.83
CA GLU A 29 -3.57 -7.17 -1.43
C GLU A 29 -3.10 -8.54 -0.90
N GLY A 30 -1.96 -8.57 -0.20
CA GLY A 30 -1.47 -9.74 0.52
C GLY A 30 -0.90 -10.88 -0.32
N MET A 31 -0.94 -10.79 -1.66
CA MET A 31 -0.36 -11.81 -2.52
C MET A 31 1.07 -11.47 -2.98
N ASP A 32 1.96 -12.43 -2.82
CA ASP A 32 3.32 -12.38 -3.32
C ASP A 32 3.36 -12.69 -4.83
N ILE A 33 3.27 -11.63 -5.64
CA ILE A 33 3.49 -11.65 -7.08
C ILE A 33 4.88 -11.08 -7.34
N ARG A 34 5.70 -11.81 -8.12
CA ARG A 34 7.03 -11.37 -8.56
C ARG A 34 6.96 -10.04 -9.32
N GLN A 35 8.11 -9.38 -9.45
CA GLN A 35 8.29 -8.27 -10.37
C GLN A 35 7.96 -8.74 -11.80
N CYS A 36 7.12 -7.97 -12.48
CA CYS A 36 6.68 -8.17 -13.84
C CYS A 36 7.34 -7.15 -14.77
N ASN A 37 7.61 -7.55 -16.00
CA ASN A 37 8.15 -6.65 -17.03
C ASN A 37 7.04 -5.78 -17.65
N LEU A 38 5.79 -6.24 -17.59
CA LEU A 38 4.63 -5.52 -18.11
C LEU A 38 3.45 -5.73 -17.17
N VAL A 39 2.79 -4.63 -16.81
CA VAL A 39 1.54 -4.63 -16.07
C VAL A 39 0.54 -3.80 -16.85
N ILE A 40 -0.58 -4.41 -17.22
CA ILE A 40 -1.67 -3.76 -17.93
C ILE A 40 -2.86 -3.68 -16.98
N ARG A 41 -3.34 -2.46 -16.72
CA ARG A 41 -4.63 -2.23 -16.07
C ARG A 41 -5.68 -1.90 -17.11
N PHE A 42 -6.79 -2.64 -17.08
CA PHE A 42 -7.94 -2.40 -17.93
C PHE A 42 -8.85 -1.28 -17.40
N ASP A 43 -8.89 -1.11 -16.08
CA ASP A 43 -9.73 -0.12 -15.40
C ASP A 43 -8.90 0.81 -14.51
N MET A 44 -9.44 2.00 -14.24
CA MET A 44 -8.86 2.97 -13.31
C MET A 44 -8.76 2.36 -11.90
N PRO A 45 -7.63 2.54 -11.18
CA PRO A 45 -7.56 2.15 -9.78
C PRO A 45 -8.60 2.93 -8.95
N GLY A 46 -9.36 2.22 -8.12
CA GLY A 46 -10.40 2.85 -7.29
C GLY A 46 -9.83 3.75 -6.19
N ASP A 47 -8.57 3.53 -5.78
CA ASP A 47 -7.88 4.36 -4.81
C ASP A 47 -6.36 4.44 -5.10
N PHE A 48 -5.69 5.38 -4.43
CA PHE A 48 -4.25 5.60 -4.55
C PHE A 48 -3.44 4.36 -4.12
N ARG A 49 -3.96 3.58 -3.16
CA ARG A 49 -3.29 2.37 -2.67
C ARG A 49 -3.21 1.31 -3.76
N SER A 50 -4.32 1.04 -4.44
CA SER A 50 -4.44 0.12 -5.58
C SER A 50 -3.55 0.59 -6.73
N TYR A 51 -3.48 1.90 -6.99
CA TYR A 51 -2.56 2.47 -7.97
C TYR A 51 -1.09 2.13 -7.64
N VAL A 52 -0.64 2.39 -6.41
CA VAL A 52 0.75 2.12 -6.00
C VAL A 52 1.05 0.62 -5.96
N GLN A 53 0.13 -0.21 -5.48
CA GLN A 53 0.31 -1.67 -5.41
C GLN A 53 0.42 -2.30 -6.79
N SER A 54 -0.45 -1.92 -7.73
CA SER A 54 -0.43 -2.42 -9.11
C SER A 54 0.80 -1.92 -9.87
N LYS A 55 1.11 -0.62 -9.80
CA LYS A 55 2.36 -0.06 -10.33
C LYS A 55 3.59 -0.72 -9.72
N GLY A 56 3.54 -1.04 -8.43
CA GLY A 56 4.56 -1.78 -7.71
C GLY A 56 4.81 -3.21 -8.23
N ARG A 57 4.01 -3.75 -9.15
CA ARG A 57 4.34 -5.00 -9.83
C ARG A 57 5.24 -4.77 -11.05
N ALA A 58 5.19 -3.60 -11.67
CA ALA A 58 6.11 -3.16 -12.74
C ALA A 58 7.32 -2.44 -12.12
N ARG A 59 8.18 -3.18 -11.41
CA ARG A 59 9.41 -2.67 -10.78
C ARG A 59 10.70 -3.30 -11.33
N ALA A 60 10.59 -4.19 -12.31
CA ALA A 60 11.78 -4.71 -12.98
C ALA A 60 12.43 -3.60 -13.82
N GLU A 61 13.71 -3.76 -14.13
CA GLU A 61 14.41 -2.89 -15.10
C GLU A 61 13.66 -2.90 -16.43
N ASP A 62 13.48 -1.72 -17.03
CA ASP A 62 12.71 -1.49 -18.25
C ASP A 62 11.24 -1.98 -18.23
N SER A 63 10.65 -2.13 -17.04
CA SER A 63 9.25 -2.54 -16.93
C SER A 63 8.28 -1.44 -17.33
N LEU A 64 7.16 -1.85 -17.95
CA LEU A 64 6.10 -0.97 -18.41
C LEU A 64 4.85 -1.12 -17.55
N TYR A 65 4.30 0.02 -17.14
CA TYR A 65 2.99 0.10 -16.50
C TYR A 65 2.03 0.84 -17.44
N VAL A 66 1.11 0.10 -18.02
CA VAL A 66 0.15 0.58 -19.03
C VAL A 66 -1.24 0.57 -18.43
N MET A 67 -1.96 1.69 -18.58
CA MET A 67 -3.39 1.76 -18.29
C MET A 67 -4.14 1.92 -19.60
N LEU A 68 -5.11 1.05 -19.81
CA LEU A 68 -6.08 1.17 -20.89
C LEU A 68 -7.22 2.05 -20.41
N VAL A 69 -7.69 2.92 -21.29
CA VAL A 69 -8.76 3.88 -21.02
C VAL A 69 -9.73 3.79 -22.17
N GLU A 70 -11.02 3.75 -21.85
CA GLU A 70 -12.05 3.83 -22.88
C GLU A 70 -12.07 5.22 -23.50
N GLU A 71 -12.18 5.28 -24.83
CA GLU A 71 -12.28 6.53 -25.56
C GLU A 71 -13.70 7.10 -25.39
N GLY A 72 -13.83 8.26 -24.73
CA GLY A 72 -15.13 8.89 -24.46
C GLY A 72 -15.07 9.95 -23.36
N GLU A 73 -16.24 10.41 -22.89
CA GLU A 73 -16.36 11.51 -21.91
C GLU A 73 -15.60 11.23 -20.60
N GLN A 74 -15.55 9.95 -20.19
CA GLN A 74 -14.86 9.49 -18.98
C GLN A 74 -13.33 9.67 -19.03
N HIS A 75 -12.76 9.89 -20.22
CA HIS A 75 -11.34 10.13 -20.43
C HIS A 75 -10.85 11.36 -19.65
N THR A 76 -11.64 12.44 -19.60
CA THR A 76 -11.21 13.67 -18.91
C THR A 76 -11.07 13.47 -17.40
N THR A 77 -12.07 12.83 -16.77
CA THR A 77 -12.05 12.47 -15.35
C THR A 77 -10.91 11.51 -15.05
N PHE A 78 -10.71 10.49 -15.89
CA PHE A 78 -9.60 9.54 -15.74
C PHE A 78 -8.25 10.25 -15.72
N PHE A 79 -8.02 11.18 -16.65
CA PHE A 79 -6.78 11.94 -16.71
C PHE A 79 -6.56 12.79 -15.48
N LYS A 80 -7.61 13.42 -14.95
CA LYS A 80 -7.55 14.19 -13.71
C LYS A 80 -7.15 13.30 -12.53
N ASP A 81 -7.83 12.19 -12.33
CA ASP A 81 -7.55 11.26 -11.23
C ASP A 81 -6.12 10.68 -11.33
N LEU A 82 -5.66 10.40 -12.55
CA LEU A 82 -4.29 9.94 -12.78
C LEU A 82 -3.25 11.01 -12.44
N VAL A 83 -3.53 12.28 -12.76
CA VAL A 83 -2.67 13.40 -12.37
C VAL A 83 -2.64 13.54 -10.84
N ASP A 84 -3.78 13.39 -10.18
CA ASP A 84 -3.87 13.45 -8.72
C ASP A 84 -3.05 12.33 -8.07
N PHE A 85 -3.18 11.08 -8.54
CA PHE A 85 -2.35 9.97 -8.05
C PHE A 85 -0.85 10.21 -8.26
N LYS A 86 -0.43 10.69 -9.43
CA LYS A 86 0.99 11.02 -9.67
C LYS A 86 1.47 12.15 -8.75
N THR A 87 0.61 13.11 -8.43
CA THR A 87 0.94 14.23 -7.54
C THR A 87 1.11 13.74 -6.12
N ILE A 88 0.20 12.90 -5.62
CA ILE A 88 0.30 12.28 -4.29
C ILE A 88 1.58 11.45 -4.20
N GLU A 89 1.87 10.62 -5.20
CA GLU A 89 3.09 9.80 -5.23
C GLU A 89 4.35 10.66 -5.14
N LYS A 90 4.45 11.73 -5.95
CA LYS A 90 5.59 12.67 -5.90
C LYS A 90 5.71 13.35 -4.54
N MET A 91 4.59 13.78 -3.95
CA MET A 91 4.59 14.41 -2.64
C MET A 91 5.09 13.45 -1.56
N LEU A 92 4.60 12.22 -1.56
CA LEU A 92 5.00 11.20 -0.60
C LEU A 92 6.47 10.82 -0.76
N LEU A 93 6.95 10.66 -1.99
CA LEU A 93 8.37 10.44 -2.24
C LEU A 93 9.20 11.61 -1.75
N ALA A 94 8.86 12.86 -2.09
CA ALA A 94 9.61 14.02 -1.65
C ALA A 94 9.66 14.18 -0.12
N LYS A 95 8.57 13.87 0.59
CA LYS A 95 8.49 14.03 2.05
C LYS A 95 9.08 12.85 2.83
N CYS A 96 9.05 11.64 2.26
CA CYS A 96 9.44 10.43 2.98
C CYS A 96 10.78 9.85 2.50
N HIS A 97 11.34 10.30 1.37
CA HIS A 97 12.63 9.82 0.89
C HIS A 97 13.76 10.28 1.80
N GLY A 98 14.52 9.34 2.35
CA GLY A 98 15.64 9.63 3.25
C GLY A 98 15.24 10.05 4.66
N ARG A 99 13.94 9.98 5.02
CA ARG A 99 13.51 10.25 6.40
C ARG A 99 14.09 9.18 7.33
N SER A 100 14.85 9.59 8.34
CA SER A 100 15.22 8.72 9.44
C SER A 100 13.96 8.27 10.17
N LYS A 101 13.94 7.01 10.63
CA LYS A 101 12.87 6.57 11.52
C LYS A 101 12.81 7.58 12.69
N PRO A 102 11.63 8.14 13.02
CA PRO A 102 11.53 9.07 14.13
C PRO A 102 12.02 8.39 15.41
N GLU A 103 12.76 9.14 16.23
CA GLU A 103 13.21 8.69 17.55
C GLU A 103 11.99 8.55 18.49
N GLU A 104 12.14 7.82 19.60
CA GLU A 104 11.04 7.66 20.57
C GLU A 104 10.53 9.02 21.09
N ASP A 105 11.44 9.98 21.26
CA ASP A 105 11.10 11.34 21.69
C ASP A 105 10.30 12.10 20.62
N ASP A 106 10.65 11.96 19.33
CA ASP A 106 9.88 12.56 18.23
C ASP A 106 8.46 12.01 18.16
N ILE A 107 8.30 10.71 18.45
CA ILE A 107 7.01 10.05 18.52
C ILE A 107 6.24 10.56 19.73
N ALA A 108 6.88 10.63 20.91
CA ALA A 108 6.25 11.06 22.15
C ALA A 108 5.70 12.49 22.08
N VAL A 109 6.35 13.41 21.36
CA VAL A 109 5.86 14.79 21.13
C VAL A 109 4.54 14.82 20.38
N HIS A 110 4.30 13.85 19.49
CA HIS A 110 3.06 13.74 18.73
C HIS A 110 2.02 12.82 19.38
N MET A 111 2.37 12.16 20.49
CA MET A 111 1.47 11.35 21.28
C MET A 111 0.96 12.19 22.46
N SER A 112 -0.35 12.23 22.69
CA SER A 112 -0.94 12.92 23.85
C SER A 112 -0.65 12.24 25.21
N ASP A 113 0.20 11.21 25.23
CA ASP A 113 0.59 10.47 26.43
C ASP A 113 1.37 11.32 27.44
N THR A 114 1.87 12.50 27.05
CA THR A 114 2.52 13.46 27.95
C THR A 114 1.53 14.41 28.64
N GLU A 115 0.28 14.48 28.19
CA GLU A 115 -0.73 15.39 28.77
C GLU A 115 -1.24 14.90 30.13
N ILE A 116 -1.23 13.59 30.36
CA ILE A 116 -1.68 12.97 31.61
C ILE A 116 -0.64 11.96 32.07
N ALA A 117 -0.23 12.05 33.34
CA ALA A 117 0.69 11.09 33.92
C ALA A 117 0.12 9.66 33.83
N PRO A 118 0.93 8.66 33.42
CA PRO A 118 0.46 7.29 33.23
C PRO A 118 -0.05 6.70 34.54
N TYR A 119 -1.18 6.00 34.48
CA TYR A 119 -1.70 5.30 35.63
C TYR A 119 -0.85 4.07 35.93
N MET A 120 -0.42 3.93 37.18
CA MET A 120 0.50 2.89 37.65
C MET A 120 -0.14 2.09 38.78
N PRO A 121 -0.87 0.98 38.49
CA PRO A 121 -1.64 0.24 39.49
C PRO A 121 -0.78 -0.36 40.61
N LYS A 122 0.50 -0.62 40.33
CA LYS A 122 1.45 -1.25 41.27
C LYS A 122 2.60 -0.30 41.69
N GLY A 123 2.40 1.01 41.56
CA GLY A 123 3.41 2.02 41.90
C GLY A 123 4.47 2.23 40.80
N PRO A 124 5.56 2.98 41.09
CA PRO A 124 6.46 3.57 40.08
C PRO A 124 7.15 2.59 39.13
N ASN A 125 7.38 1.36 39.61
CA ASN A 125 8.04 0.27 38.88
C ASN A 125 7.04 -0.78 38.35
N GLY A 126 5.74 -0.50 38.47
CA GLY A 126 4.67 -1.35 37.99
C GLY A 126 4.35 -1.14 36.51
N PRO A 127 3.45 -1.96 35.95
CA PRO A 127 2.90 -1.73 34.61
C PRO A 127 2.32 -0.32 34.50
N ARG A 128 2.58 0.34 33.36
CA ARG A 128 2.11 1.70 33.07
C ARG A 128 0.99 1.64 32.05
N ILE A 129 -0.11 2.31 32.33
CA ILE A 129 -1.22 2.50 31.38
C ILE A 129 -1.16 3.96 30.92
N THR A 130 -0.84 4.16 29.64
CA THR A 130 -0.85 5.47 28.99
C THR A 130 -2.19 5.68 28.27
N MET A 131 -2.51 6.92 27.87
CA MET A 131 -3.76 7.21 27.16
C MET A 131 -3.89 6.38 25.87
N ASN A 132 -2.81 6.24 25.11
CA ASN A 132 -2.82 5.46 23.86
C ASN A 132 -2.90 3.94 24.06
N ALA A 133 -2.49 3.45 25.23
CA ALA A 133 -2.61 2.03 25.59
C ALA A 133 -4.01 1.67 26.15
N ALA A 134 -4.85 2.68 26.43
CA ALA A 134 -6.20 2.46 26.90
C ALA A 134 -7.13 2.08 25.74
N ILE A 135 -7.64 0.86 25.77
CA ILE A 135 -8.70 0.43 24.86
C ILE A 135 -10.00 1.07 25.34
N PHE A 136 -10.61 1.92 24.53
CA PHE A 136 -11.96 2.44 24.79
C PHE A 136 -12.97 1.28 24.68
N HIS A 137 -13.72 1.04 25.75
CA HIS A 137 -14.91 0.21 25.77
C HIS A 137 -16.16 1.10 25.77
#